data_AF-A0A8E2JIJ2-F1
#
_entry.id   AF-A0A8E2JIJ2-F1
#
_cell.length_a   1.000
_cell.length_b   1.000
_cell.length_c   1.000
_cell.angle_alpha   90.00
_cell.angle_beta   90.00
_cell.angle_gamma   90.00
#
_symmetry.space_group_name_H-M   'P 1'
#
loop_
_entity.id
_entity.type
_entity.pdbx_description
1 polymer ?
#
loop_
_entity_poly.entity_id
_entity_poly.type
_entity_poly.pdbx_seq_one_letter_code
_entity_poly.pdbx_strand_id
1 'polypeptide(L)' 'GELPSQLKESTTVTLRKEAKKDYSLPGSYRPIAVENALTKVIEKVVADRISAAAE' A
#
# COMPACT_ATOMS: atom_id res chain seq x y z
N GLY A 1 11.18 -3.04 -21.12
CA GLY A 1 10.20 -1.94 -21.01
C GLY A 1 10.42 -1.23 -19.69
N GLU A 2 10.17 0.07 -19.63
CA GLU A 2 10.34 0.88 -18.42
C GLU A 2 8.98 1.24 -17.83
N LEU A 3 8.83 1.10 -16.51
CA LEU A 3 7.62 1.52 -15.81
C LEU A 3 7.73 3.02 -15.45
N PRO A 4 6.68 3.83 -15.72
CA PRO A 4 6.62 5.23 -15.31
C PRO A 4 6.94 5.40 -13.83
N SER A 5 7.66 6.48 -13.48
CA SER A 5 8.05 6.80 -12.09
C SER A 5 6.84 6.90 -11.17
N GLN A 6 5.73 7.43 -11.67
CA GLN A 6 4.46 7.61 -10.94
C GLN A 6 3.85 6.29 -10.45
N LEU A 7 4.19 5.15 -11.07
CA LEU A 7 3.74 3.84 -10.62
C LEU A 7 4.57 3.28 -9.45
N LYS A 8 5.64 3.98 -9.05
CA LYS A 8 6.59 3.55 -8.00
C LYS A 8 6.54 4.46 -6.78
N GLU A 9 5.67 5.47 -6.79
CA GLU A 9 5.54 6.46 -5.73
C GLU A 9 4.40 6.11 -4.77
N SER A 10 4.66 6.25 -3.47
CA SER A 10 3.65 6.12 -2.42
C SER A 10 3.92 7.09 -1.28
N THR A 11 2.86 7.48 -0.57
CA THR A 11 2.95 8.24 0.68
C THR A 11 2.69 7.30 1.84
N THR A 12 3.63 7.19 2.78
CA THR A 12 3.41 6.41 4.00
C THR A 12 2.63 7.23 5.02
N VAL A 13 1.38 6.85 5.26
CA VAL A 13 0.50 7.44 6.28
C VAL A 13 0.55 6.56 7.52
N THR A 14 0.83 7.17 8.67
CA THR A 14 0.97 6.44 9.94
C THR A 14 -0.29 6.59 10.78
N LEU A 15 -1.08 5.52 10.89
CA LEU A 15 -2.34 5.50 11.64
C LEU A 15 -2.15 4.99 13.06
N ARG A 16 -2.85 5.58 14.04
CA ARG A 16 -2.84 5.12 15.44
C ARG A 16 -3.63 3.82 15.58
N LYS A 17 -3.08 2.84 16.31
CA LYS A 17 -3.80 1.62 16.69
C LYS A 17 -4.71 1.93 17.87
N GLU A 18 -5.95 1.47 17.82
CA GLU A 18 -6.88 1.63 18.94
C GLU A 18 -6.37 0.94 20.22
N ALA A 19 -6.81 1.45 21.37
CA ALA A 19 -6.57 0.88 22.70
C ALA A 19 -5.08 0.69 23.09
N LYS A 20 -4.17 1.50 22.53
CA LYS A 20 -2.77 1.53 22.98
C LYS A 20 -2.58 2.46 24.17
N LYS A 21 -1.88 1.95 25.19
CA LYS A 21 -1.60 2.67 26.44
C LYS A 21 -0.55 3.76 26.26
N ASP A 22 0.39 3.58 25.33
CA ASP A 22 1.50 4.49 25.08
C ASP A 22 1.72 4.67 23.57
N TYR A 23 1.65 5.91 23.09
CA TYR A 23 1.86 6.28 21.69
C TYR A 23 3.25 6.90 21.44
N SER A 24 4.16 6.86 22.42
CA SER A 24 5.59 7.10 22.15
C SER A 24 6.24 5.93 21.40
N LEU A 25 5.65 4.73 21.54
CA LEU A 25 6.17 3.50 20.94
C LEU A 25 5.73 3.35 19.48
N PRO A 26 6.64 2.99 18.56
CA PRO A 26 6.30 2.78 17.14
C PRO A 26 5.27 1.64 16.95
N GLY A 27 5.26 0.65 17.84
CA GLY A 27 4.30 -0.46 17.83
C GLY A 27 2.84 -0.07 18.06
N SER A 28 2.59 1.19 18.44
CA SER A 28 1.25 1.76 18.63
C SER A 28 0.68 2.37 17.34
N TYR A 29 1.40 2.26 16.23
CA TYR A 29 0.97 2.76 14.93
C TYR A 29 0.94 1.67 13.85
N ARG A 30 0.28 1.97 12.74
CA ARG A 30 0.21 1.19 11.51
C ARG A 30 0.68 2.08 10.36
N PRO A 31 1.87 1.86 9.80
CA PRO A 31 2.25 2.52 8.56
C PRO A 31 1.46 1.89 7.41
N ILE A 32 0.81 2.72 6.60
CA ILE A 32 0.07 2.32 5.40
C ILE A 32 0.68 3.09 4.22
N ALA A 33 1.19 2.36 3.23
CA ALA A 33 1.63 2.96 1.97
C ALA A 33 0.40 3.25 1.11
N VAL A 34 0.10 4.54 0.91
CA VAL A 34 -1.00 5.01 0.09
C VAL A 34 -0.46 5.43 -1.26
N GLU A 35 -1.00 4.87 -2.33
CA GLU A 35 -0.60 5.15 -3.71
C GLU A 35 -1.68 5.93 -4.46
N ASN A 36 -1.33 6.40 -5.65
CA ASN A 36 -2.30 6.99 -6.56
C ASN A 36 -3.37 5.96 -6.97
N ALA A 37 -4.64 6.40 -7.05
CA ALA A 37 -5.76 5.54 -7.43
C ALA A 37 -5.59 4.89 -8.81
N LEU A 38 -5.03 5.60 -9.79
CA LEU A 38 -4.78 5.06 -11.14
C LEU A 38 -3.75 3.92 -11.09
N THR A 39 -2.69 4.08 -10.31
CA THR A 39 -1.69 3.03 -10.06
C THR A 39 -2.36 1.80 -9.45
N LYS A 40 -3.21 1.97 -8.43
CA LYS A 40 -3.94 0.86 -7.80
C LYS A 40 -4.90 0.14 -8.74
N VAL A 41 -5.51 0.82 -9.70
CA VAL A 41 -6.33 0.17 -10.74
C VAL A 41 -5.47 -0.73 -11.63
N ILE A 42 -4.30 -0.26 -12.06
CA ILE A 42 -3.38 -1.05 -12.88
C ILE A 42 -2.88 -2.27 -12.10
N GLU A 43 -2.47 -2.08 -10.84
CA GLU A 43 -2.05 -3.17 -9.97
C GLU A 43 -3.14 -4.22 -9.81
N LYS A 44 -4.39 -3.81 -9.62
CA LYS A 44 -5.53 -4.73 -9.49
C LYS A 44 -5.69 -5.59 -10.74
N VAL A 45 -5.63 -5.01 -11.93
CA VAL A 45 -5.73 -5.76 -13.20
C VAL A 45 -4.58 -6.75 -13.36
N VAL A 46 -3.35 -6.35 -13.01
CA VAL A 46 -2.18 -7.24 -13.08
C VAL A 46 -2.30 -8.36 -12.05
N ALA A 47 -2.69 -8.05 -10.82
CA ALA A 47 -2.90 -9.03 -9.76
C ALA A 47 -3.96 -10.06 -10.17
N ASP A 48 -5.09 -9.62 -10.73
CA ASP A 48 -6.15 -10.51 -11.19
C ASP A 48 -5.67 -11.47 -12.29
N ARG A 49 -4.81 -11.00 -13.21
CA ARG A 49 -4.21 -11.85 -14.24
C ARG A 49 -3.22 -12.86 -13.66
N ILE A 50 -2.42 -12.45 -12.67
CA ILE A 50 -1.48 -13.35 -11.99
C ILE A 50 -2.25 -14.40 -11.22
N SER A 51 -3.29 -14.00 -10.48
CA SER A 51 -4.15 -14.93 -9.74
C SER A 51 -4.83 -15.93 -10.67
N ALA A 52 -5.42 -15.47 -11.79
CA ALA A 52 -6.07 -16.35 -12.76
C ALA A 52 -5.09 -17.31 -13.46
N ALA A 53 -3.81 -16.95 -13.59
CA ALA A 53 -2.79 -17.81 -14.17
C ALA A 53 -2.14 -18.77 -13.13
N ALA A 54 -2.36 -18.53 -11.84
CA ALA A 54 -1.84 -19.36 -10.76
C ALA A 54 -2.82 -20.46 -10.32
N GLU A 55 -4.10 -20.35 -10.70
CA GLU A 55 -5.11 -21.41 -10.63
C GLU A 55 -4.96 -22.41 -11.79
#